data_AF-A0A960K912-F1
#
_entry.id   AF-A0A960K912-F1
#
_cell.length_a   1.000
_cell.length_b   1.000
_cell.length_c   1.000
_cell.angle_alpha   90.00
_cell.angle_beta   90.00
_cell.angle_gamma   90.00
#
_symmetry.space_group_name_H-M   'P 1'
#
loop_
_entity.id
_entity.type
_entity.pdbx_description
1 polymer ?
#
loop_
_entity_poly.entity_id
_entity_poly.type
_entity_poly.pdbx_seq_one_letter_code
_entity_poly.pdbx_strand_id
1 'polypeptide(L)' 'MRGADDEAPTWSVAELAAHLGRLLVGAFPDDVWVAGQVRNLSRAANGHVYFHLVEPSTTDQAPAAQL' A
#
# COMPACT_ATOMS: atom_id res chain seq x y z
N MET A 1 9.68 42.06 -1.09
CA MET A 1 8.41 41.61 -1.69
C MET A 1 8.29 40.12 -1.42
N ARG A 2 7.33 39.76 -0.57
CA ARG A 2 6.85 38.39 -0.36
C ARG A 2 5.92 38.06 -1.52
N GLY A 3 6.09 36.91 -2.18
CA GLY A 3 5.25 36.57 -3.34
C GLY A 3 5.62 35.30 -4.11
N ALA A 4 6.30 34.32 -3.48
CA ALA A 4 6.45 32.98 -4.05
C ALA A 4 6.22 31.88 -2.97
N ASP A 5 5.54 32.23 -1.88
CA ASP A 5 5.32 31.38 -0.70
C ASP A 5 4.09 30.47 -0.81
N ASP A 6 3.63 30.01 -1.99
CA ASP A 6 2.45 29.10 -1.99
C ASP A 6 2.32 28.13 -3.17
N GLU A 7 3.37 27.90 -3.95
CA GLU A 7 3.40 26.69 -4.78
C GLU A 7 4.11 25.62 -3.97
N ALA A 8 3.33 24.75 -3.32
CA ALA A 8 3.87 23.57 -2.68
C ALA A 8 4.79 22.87 -3.71
N PRO A 9 6.05 22.58 -3.37
CA PRO A 9 6.98 21.97 -4.32
C PRO A 9 6.32 20.71 -4.87
N THR A 10 6.17 20.64 -6.20
CA THR A 10 5.57 19.47 -6.84
C THR A 10 6.65 18.41 -6.98
N TRP A 11 6.39 17.23 -6.41
CA TRP A 11 7.30 16.09 -6.45
C TRP A 11 6.93 15.21 -7.64
N SER A 12 7.92 14.72 -8.37
CA SER A 12 7.74 13.57 -9.24
C SER A 12 7.45 12.31 -8.41
N VAL A 13 6.80 11.33 -9.04
CA VAL A 13 6.57 10.02 -8.41
C VAL A 13 7.88 9.38 -7.95
N ALA A 14 8.95 9.54 -8.72
CA ALA A 14 10.27 9.00 -8.39
C ALA A 14 10.88 9.69 -7.15
N GLU A 15 10.80 11.02 -7.05
CA GLU A 15 11.29 11.76 -5.88
C GLU A 15 10.50 11.42 -4.63
N LEU A 16 9.17 11.34 -4.74
CA LEU A 16 8.31 10.95 -3.62
C LEU A 16 8.61 9.52 -3.16
N ALA A 17 8.71 8.57 -4.08
CA ALA A 17 9.01 7.17 -3.76
C ALA A 17 10.39 7.04 -3.08
N ALA A 18 11.41 7.74 -3.59
CA ALA A 18 12.74 7.73 -2.99
C ALA A 18 12.74 8.36 -1.59
N HIS A 19 11.97 9.43 -1.39
CA HIS A 19 11.85 10.08 -0.10
C HIS A 19 11.12 9.19 0.93
N LEU A 20 9.98 8.62 0.56
CA LEU A 20 9.24 7.68 1.41
C LEU A 20 10.09 6.45 1.76
N GLY A 21 10.83 5.90 0.80
CA GLY A 21 11.73 4.76 1.06
C GLY A 21 12.75 5.07 2.16
N ARG A 22 13.37 6.25 2.14
CA ARG A 22 14.32 6.66 3.18
C ARG A 22 13.66 6.80 4.56
N LEU A 23 12.46 7.36 4.62
CA LEU A 23 11.72 7.51 5.87
C LEU A 23 11.32 6.15 6.46
N LEU A 24 10.85 5.23 5.62
CA LEU A 24 10.41 3.90 6.04
C LEU A 24 11.56 3.06 6.59
N VAL A 25 12.75 3.11 5.96
CA VAL A 25 13.95 2.42 6.46
C VAL A 25 14.33 2.90 7.88
N GLY A 26 14.18 4.20 8.16
CA GLY A 26 14.44 4.73 9.50
C GLY A 26 13.34 4.40 10.52
N ALA A 27 12.08 4.35 10.08
CA ALA A 27 10.93 4.08 10.95
C ALA A 27 10.80 2.59 11.32
N PHE A 28 11.22 1.70 10.43
CA PHE A 28 11.13 0.25 10.59
C PHE A 28 12.52 -0.37 10.38
N PRO A 29 13.35 -0.44 11.43
CA PRO A 29 14.72 -0.95 11.32
C PRO A 29 14.79 -2.46 11.06
N ASP A 30 13.72 -3.18 11.37
CA ASP A 30 13.59 -4.63 11.21
C ASP A 30 12.46 -4.99 10.22
N ASP A 31 12.36 -6.28 9.88
CA ASP A 31 11.32 -6.80 9.00
C ASP A 31 9.90 -6.48 9.52
N VAL A 32 9.06 -5.92 8.64
CA VAL A 32 7.68 -5.57 8.93
C VAL A 32 6.72 -6.60 8.36
N TRP A 33 5.82 -7.10 9.21
CA TRP A 33 4.71 -7.94 8.80
C TRP A 33 3.42 -7.13 8.69
N VAL A 34 2.70 -7.28 7.58
CA VAL A 34 1.42 -6.60 7.33
C VAL A 34 0.32 -7.65 7.24
N ALA A 35 -0.68 -7.53 8.11
CA ALA A 35 -1.88 -8.35 8.07
C ALA A 35 -2.98 -7.65 7.26
N GLY A 36 -3.77 -8.43 6.52
CA GLY A 36 -4.88 -7.91 5.73
C GLY A 36 -5.62 -9.03 4.99
N GLN A 37 -6.68 -8.65 4.27
CA GLN A 37 -7.46 -9.55 3.44
C GLN A 37 -6.88 -9.64 2.03
N VAL A 38 -6.66 -10.85 1.54
CA VAL A 38 -6.24 -11.11 0.16
C VAL A 38 -7.44 -11.03 -0.78
N ARG A 39 -7.35 -10.18 -1.82
CA ARG A 39 -8.35 -10.08 -2.89
C ARG A 39 -7.70 -10.18 -4.27
N ASN A 40 -8.53 -10.55 -5.26
CA ASN A 40 -8.13 -10.62 -6.68
C ASN A 40 -6.86 -11.47 -6.92
N LEU A 41 -6.78 -12.64 -6.26
CA LEU A 41 -5.64 -13.54 -6.42
C LEU A 41 -5.61 -14.13 -7.82
N SER A 42 -4.50 -13.90 -8.52
CA SER A 42 -4.23 -14.43 -9.85
C SER A 42 -2.89 -15.14 -9.87
N ARG A 43 -2.81 -16.25 -10.61
CA ARG A 43 -1.59 -17.02 -10.81
C ARG A 43 -1.20 -16.92 -12.28
N ALA A 44 -0.08 -16.28 -12.54
CA ALA A 44 0.43 -16.16 -13.89
C ALA A 44 1.15 -17.45 -14.32
N ALA A 45 1.11 -17.75 -15.62
CA ALA A 45 1.74 -18.94 -16.19
C ALA A 45 3.28 -18.96 -16.03
N ASN A 46 3.89 -17.81 -15.75
CA ASN A 46 5.32 -17.66 -15.48
C ASN A 46 5.70 -17.87 -14.00
N GLY A 47 4.75 -18.28 -13.15
CA GLY A 47 5.00 -18.63 -11.75
C GLY A 47 4.79 -17.49 -10.73
N HIS A 48 4.48 -16.27 -11.18
CA HIS A 48 4.16 -15.17 -10.27
C HIS A 48 2.72 -15.28 -9.73
N VAL A 49 2.53 -14.91 -8.47
CA VAL A 49 1.21 -14.76 -7.84
C VAL A 49 0.98 -13.29 -7.57
N TYR A 50 -0.11 -12.75 -8.13
CA TYR A 50 -0.53 -11.37 -7.92
C TYR A 50 -1.77 -11.37 -7.05
N PHE A 51 -1.79 -10.50 -6.06
CA PHE A 51 -2.96 -10.27 -5.22
C PHE A 51 -2.94 -8.85 -4.68
N HIS A 52 -4.11 -8.36 -4.25
CA HIS A 52 -4.23 -7.13 -3.49
C HIS A 52 -4.38 -7.48 -2.02
N LEU A 53 -3.60 -6.86 -1.14
CA LEU A 53 -3.80 -6.93 0.30
C LEU A 53 -4.57 -5.67 0.73
N VAL A 54 -5.78 -5.85 1.26
CA VAL A 54 -6.67 -4.74 1.65
C VAL A 54 -7.11 -4.88 3.10
N GLU A 55 -7.61 -3.80 3.69
CA GLU A 55 -8.27 -3.89 5.00
C GLU A 55 -9.56 -4.72 4.89
N PRO A 56 -9.86 -5.56 5.90
CA PRO A 56 -11.10 -6.31 5.94
C PRO A 56 -12.27 -5.34 6.04
N SER A 57 -13.25 -5.43 5.14
CA SER A 57 -14.47 -4.67 5.26
C SER A 57 -15.42 -5.36 6.26
N THR A 58 -16.02 -4.59 7.16
CA THR A 58 -17.04 -5.10 8.12
C THR A 58 -18.20 -5.82 7.43
N THR A 59 -18.47 -5.49 6.17
CA THR A 59 -19.54 -6.08 5.35
C THR A 59 -19.18 -7.45 4.76
N ASP A 60 -17.91 -7.88 4.77
CA ASP A 60 -17.50 -9.17 4.20
C ASP A 60 -17.77 -10.37 5.13
N GLN A 61 -18.66 -10.20 6.12
CA GLN A 61 -19.35 -11.34 6.72
C GLN A 61 -20.22 -11.99 5.63
N ALA A 62 -19.63 -12.95 4.92
CA ALA A 62 -20.40 -13.89 4.12
C ALA A 62 -21.54 -14.43 4.99
N PRO A 63 -22.79 -14.54 4.48
CA PRO A 63 -23.86 -15.12 5.27
C PRO A 63 -23.39 -16.48 5.74
N ALA A 64 -23.43 -16.71 7.05
CA ALA A 64 -23.14 -18.01 7.63
C ALA A 64 -23.99 -19.03 6.86
N ALA A 65 -23.33 -19.92 6.11
CA ALA A 65 -24.01 -20.97 5.38
C ALA A 65 -24.73 -21.83 6.43
N GLN A 66 -26.04 -21.62 6.56
CA GLN A 66 -26.90 -22.45 7.37
C GLN A 66 -27.02 -23.80 6.66
N LEU A 67 -26.64 -24.87 7.37
CA LEU A 67 -26.64 -26.27 6.92
C LEU A 67 -28.04 -26.77 6.53
#